data_AF-A9GNL6-F1
#
_entry.id   AF-A9GNL6-F1
#
_cell.length_a   1.000
_cell.length_b   1.000
_cell.length_c   1.000
_cell.angle_alpha   90.00
_cell.angle_beta   90.00
_cell.angle_gamma   90.00
#
_symmetry.space_group_name_H-M   'P 1'
#
loop_
_entity.id
_entity.type
_entity.pdbx_description
1 polymer ?
#
loop_
_entity_poly.entity_id
_entity_poly.type
_entity_poly.pdbx_seq_one_letter_code
_entity_poly.pdbx_strand_id
1 'polypeptide(L)'
;MLAALSLGAAGCGGAPRAGIGAPGGAAGDAASGRELPVEAIAAELEAMSGAVLEGREATFRDILADAIAKDAYLCQPAPRRVFSGARGDVPEGERRIAGVMPHYGLFFGPMSYLVRRRGGAWEVGVRIAVDPPEGAGWLELPDCGLSARLGGAIACRGTPYARSGSTDACPGSGVFTARATPAAIRALLARWSDEAEGYWNRDARAFGLPVRYDFDFVLADEARARALRVDLAVPLSPTCGRTPYFSAMRAGWSLPVLAHEVGHVLGLLDEYEALSGIVRCYPKTPFPGAEISRMGLSMKEETRLLPIHHYLVLRRFFCREPASIDPYAGAIR
;
A
#
# COMPACT_ATOMS: atom_id res chain seq x y z
N MET A 1 -0.38 -55.73 -21.33
CA MET A 1 -0.43 -55.52 -22.79
C MET A 1 -0.53 -54.01 -23.00
N LEU A 2 0.56 -53.25 -23.09
CA LEU A 2 1.54 -53.11 -24.19
C LEU A 2 0.89 -52.78 -25.53
N ALA A 3 0.90 -51.50 -25.88
CA ALA A 3 1.15 -51.02 -27.25
C ALA A 3 1.72 -49.60 -27.16
N ALA A 4 3.03 -49.51 -27.41
CA ALA A 4 3.74 -48.29 -27.71
C ALA A 4 3.55 -47.95 -29.19
N LEU A 5 3.51 -46.67 -29.53
CA LEU A 5 3.89 -46.18 -30.84
C LEU A 5 4.67 -44.87 -30.65
N SER A 6 5.88 -44.89 -31.16
CA SER A 6 6.88 -43.86 -31.13
C SER A 6 7.17 -43.39 -32.56
N LEU A 7 7.86 -42.24 -32.61
CA LEU A 7 8.68 -41.68 -33.69
C LEU A 7 8.05 -40.61 -34.59
N GLY A 8 8.74 -39.47 -34.63
CA GLY A 8 8.56 -38.39 -35.59
C GLY A 8 9.30 -37.12 -35.19
N ALA A 9 10.64 -37.16 -35.18
CA ALA A 9 11.50 -36.00 -35.01
C ALA A 9 11.80 -35.27 -36.34
N ALA A 10 12.43 -34.10 -36.21
CA ALA A 10 13.01 -33.19 -37.22
C ALA A 10 12.06 -32.05 -37.70
N GLY A 11 12.46 -30.77 -37.67
CA GLY A 11 13.80 -30.24 -37.44
C GLY A 11 13.88 -28.72 -37.33
N CYS A 12 15.14 -28.28 -37.28
CA CYS A 12 15.69 -26.99 -36.93
C CYS A 12 15.39 -25.84 -37.91
N GLY A 13 15.47 -24.61 -37.38
CA GLY A 13 16.18 -23.53 -38.07
C GLY A 13 15.44 -22.19 -38.20
N GLY A 14 16.09 -21.11 -37.73
CA GLY A 14 15.78 -19.72 -38.11
C GLY A 14 15.45 -18.82 -36.92
N ALA A 15 16.43 -18.39 -36.12
CA ALA A 15 17.22 -17.15 -36.28
C ALA A 15 16.69 -16.00 -35.39
N PRO A 16 17.60 -15.19 -34.80
CA PRO A 16 17.29 -14.33 -33.66
C PRO A 16 16.63 -13.03 -34.12
N ARG A 17 15.58 -12.60 -33.43
CA ARG A 17 15.06 -11.24 -33.62
C ARG A 17 15.73 -10.28 -32.64
N ALA A 18 16.43 -9.34 -33.27
CA ALA A 18 17.12 -8.19 -32.73
C ALA A 18 16.38 -7.49 -31.58
N GLY A 19 17.17 -7.13 -30.57
CA GLY A 19 16.77 -6.23 -29.52
C GLY A 19 16.37 -4.87 -30.09
N ILE A 20 15.25 -4.36 -29.60
CA ILE A 20 14.89 -2.95 -29.66
C ILE A 20 15.01 -2.44 -28.23
N GLY A 21 15.93 -1.50 -28.04
CA GLY A 21 16.37 -1.01 -26.74
C GLY A 21 15.31 -0.23 -26.00
N ALA A 22 15.23 -0.49 -24.69
CA ALA A 22 14.84 0.50 -23.71
C ALA A 22 16.13 1.09 -23.12
N PRO A 23 16.30 2.42 -23.07
CA PRO A 23 17.39 3.03 -22.33
C PRO A 23 17.05 2.98 -20.84
N GLY A 24 17.09 1.79 -20.25
CA GLY A 24 17.13 1.61 -18.81
C GLY A 24 18.58 1.80 -18.36
N GLY A 25 19.03 3.05 -18.34
CA GLY A 25 20.33 3.41 -17.81
C GLY A 25 20.50 2.81 -16.42
N ALA A 26 21.45 1.89 -16.32
CA ALA A 26 21.87 1.29 -15.08
C ALA A 26 22.20 2.41 -14.08
N ALA A 27 21.43 2.48 -12.99
CA ALA A 27 21.91 3.01 -11.72
C ALA A 27 22.93 2.03 -11.09
N GLY A 28 23.92 1.61 -11.89
CA GLY A 28 25.09 0.89 -11.43
C GLY A 28 26.03 1.88 -10.75
N ASP A 29 26.48 1.52 -9.55
CA ASP A 29 27.59 2.13 -8.80
C ASP A 29 27.41 3.42 -7.98
N ALA A 30 26.20 3.90 -7.71
CA ALA A 30 25.99 4.99 -6.73
C ALA A 30 25.72 4.53 -5.26
N ALA A 31 25.89 3.24 -4.95
CA ALA A 31 25.41 2.63 -3.71
C ALA A 31 26.52 2.27 -2.68
N SER A 32 27.65 2.98 -2.64
CA SER A 32 28.62 2.85 -1.53
C SER A 32 28.25 3.73 -0.31
N GLY A 33 26.96 4.04 -0.13
CA GLY A 33 26.49 4.70 1.08
C GLY A 33 26.35 3.66 2.17
N ARG A 34 27.21 3.73 3.17
CA ARG A 34 27.24 2.85 4.35
C ARG A 34 25.83 2.51 4.83
N GLU A 35 25.47 1.23 4.76
CA GLU A 35 24.25 0.72 5.37
C GLU A 35 24.30 0.98 6.88
N LEU A 36 23.17 1.42 7.44
CA LEU A 36 23.05 1.67 8.86
C LEU A 36 22.45 0.44 9.55
N PRO A 37 22.89 0.12 10.78
CA PRO A 37 22.17 -0.85 11.60
C PRO A 37 20.77 -0.32 11.95
N VAL A 38 19.82 -1.23 12.17
CA VAL A 38 18.40 -0.92 12.42
C VAL A 38 18.24 0.04 13.59
N GLU A 39 19.07 -0.06 14.62
CA GLU A 39 19.04 0.81 15.79
C GLU A 39 19.37 2.27 15.46
N ALA A 40 20.32 2.49 14.54
CA ALA A 40 20.67 3.83 14.09
C ALA A 40 19.58 4.43 13.18
N ILE A 41 18.92 3.59 12.37
CA ILE A 41 17.77 3.98 11.55
C ILE A 41 16.61 4.37 12.47
N ALA A 42 16.30 3.54 13.48
CA ALA A 42 15.24 3.79 14.43
C ALA A 42 15.46 5.10 15.19
N ALA A 43 16.68 5.35 15.69
CA ALA A 43 17.01 6.58 16.39
C ALA A 43 16.78 7.85 15.53
N GLU A 44 17.11 7.80 14.23
CA GLU A 44 16.81 8.92 13.32
C GLU A 44 15.29 9.09 13.10
N LEU A 45 14.54 8.00 12.94
CA LEU A 45 13.09 8.04 12.75
C LEU A 45 12.34 8.48 14.01
N GLU A 46 12.82 8.10 15.20
CA GLU A 46 12.32 8.55 16.50
C GLU A 46 12.48 10.06 16.64
N ALA A 47 13.68 10.58 16.33
CA ALA A 47 13.94 12.02 16.35
C ALA A 47 13.02 12.79 15.39
N MET A 48 12.71 12.23 14.22
CA MET A 48 11.75 12.82 13.27
C MET A 48 10.30 12.73 13.77
N SER A 49 9.95 11.69 14.53
CA SER A 49 8.60 11.48 15.05
C SER A 49 8.28 12.40 16.22
N GLY A 50 9.30 12.82 16.99
CA GLY A 50 9.16 13.72 18.13
C GLY A 50 8.24 13.16 19.21
N ALA A 51 7.50 14.04 19.89
CA ALA A 51 6.65 13.69 21.03
C ALA A 51 5.51 12.71 20.69
N VAL A 52 5.18 12.52 19.41
CA VAL A 52 4.16 11.52 18.99
C VAL A 52 4.58 10.11 19.42
N LEU A 53 5.89 9.83 19.47
CA LEU A 53 6.43 8.51 19.78
C LEU A 53 6.80 8.31 21.25
N GLU A 54 6.64 9.34 22.09
CA GLU A 54 7.09 9.31 23.48
C GLU A 54 6.48 8.13 24.23
N GLY A 55 7.34 7.30 24.82
CA GLY A 55 6.96 6.10 25.58
C GLY A 55 6.57 4.88 24.72
N ARG A 56 6.78 4.94 23.40
CA ARG A 56 6.46 3.88 22.43
C ARG A 56 7.65 3.48 21.55
N GLU A 57 8.82 4.03 21.82
CA GLU A 57 10.02 3.92 20.98
C GLU A 57 10.42 2.46 20.78
N ALA A 58 10.40 1.65 21.85
CA ALA A 58 10.71 0.22 21.78
C ALA A 58 9.78 -0.52 20.80
N THR A 59 8.48 -0.24 20.85
CA THR A 59 7.51 -0.88 19.96
C THR A 59 7.77 -0.55 18.49
N PHE A 60 8.07 0.70 18.17
CA PHE A 60 8.35 1.08 16.78
C PHE A 60 9.74 0.66 16.28
N ARG A 61 10.70 0.42 17.18
CA ARG A 61 11.96 -0.28 16.85
C ARG A 61 11.68 -1.73 16.43
N ASP A 62 10.84 -2.43 17.18
CA ASP A 62 10.49 -3.82 16.87
C ASP A 62 9.71 -3.93 15.54
N ILE A 63 8.75 -3.02 15.31
CA ILE A 63 8.04 -2.91 14.03
C ILE A 63 9.02 -2.65 12.88
N LEU A 64 9.98 -1.73 13.06
CA LEU A 64 10.99 -1.46 12.04
C LEU A 64 11.84 -2.70 11.74
N ALA A 65 12.33 -3.37 12.77
CA ALA A 65 13.17 -4.55 12.63
C ALA A 65 12.43 -5.66 11.87
N ASP A 66 11.18 -5.94 12.25
CA ASP A 66 10.34 -6.94 11.58
C ASP A 66 10.03 -6.57 10.13
N ALA A 67 9.65 -5.31 9.87
CA ALA A 67 9.37 -4.83 8.52
C ALA A 67 10.60 -4.92 7.61
N ILE A 68 11.79 -4.57 8.12
CA ILE A 68 13.04 -4.71 7.37
C ILE A 68 13.37 -6.18 7.11
N ALA A 69 13.19 -7.06 8.10
CA ALA A 69 13.48 -8.49 7.97
C ALA A 69 12.60 -9.21 6.95
N LYS A 70 11.35 -8.77 6.77
CA LYS A 70 10.37 -9.36 5.85
C LYS A 70 10.35 -8.72 4.46
N ASP A 71 11.07 -7.62 4.25
CA ASP A 71 11.08 -6.90 2.99
C ASP A 71 12.22 -7.40 2.08
N ALA A 72 11.86 -7.83 0.87
CA ALA A 72 12.82 -8.36 -0.10
C ALA A 72 13.82 -7.30 -0.61
N TYR A 73 13.56 -6.01 -0.39
CA TYR A 73 14.50 -4.93 -0.65
C TYR A 73 15.48 -4.78 0.51
N LEU A 74 16.61 -5.49 0.42
CA LEU A 74 17.51 -5.75 1.55
C LEU A 74 18.36 -4.56 2.05
N CYS A 75 18.41 -3.44 1.33
CA CYS A 75 19.31 -2.34 1.68
C CYS A 75 18.77 -1.46 2.82
N GLN A 76 19.67 -0.81 3.55
CA GLN A 76 19.34 -0.03 4.75
C GLN A 76 19.96 1.39 4.71
N PRO A 77 19.49 2.26 3.79
CA PRO A 77 19.98 3.63 3.71
C PRO A 77 19.55 4.44 4.94
N ALA A 78 20.36 5.41 5.36
CA ALA A 78 20.02 6.29 6.46
C ALA A 78 18.74 7.10 6.17
N PRO A 79 17.79 7.24 7.13
CA PRO A 79 16.60 8.08 6.96
C PRO A 79 16.89 9.49 6.49
N ARG A 80 17.92 10.16 7.05
CA ARG A 80 18.35 11.48 6.56
C ARG A 80 18.76 11.51 5.08
N ARG A 81 19.29 10.40 4.54
CA ARG A 81 19.62 10.28 3.10
C ARG A 81 18.35 10.09 2.27
N VAL A 82 17.43 9.27 2.77
CA VAL A 82 16.13 8.99 2.12
C VAL A 82 15.30 10.27 2.01
N PHE A 83 15.12 11.00 3.12
CA PHE A 83 14.25 12.18 3.15
C PHE A 83 14.97 13.47 2.75
N SER A 84 16.21 13.66 3.22
CA SER A 84 16.88 14.96 3.20
C SER A 84 18.17 14.97 2.40
N GLY A 85 18.50 13.88 1.69
CA GLY A 85 19.78 13.69 1.01
C GLY A 85 20.30 15.00 0.44
N ALA A 86 21.50 15.41 0.88
CA ALA A 86 22.05 16.73 0.58
C ALA A 86 21.87 17.00 -0.90
N ARG A 87 21.39 18.21 -1.26
CA ARG A 87 21.10 18.61 -2.64
C ARG A 87 22.23 18.12 -3.58
N GLY A 88 22.00 17.01 -4.30
CA GLY A 88 23.00 16.37 -5.18
C GLY A 88 23.26 14.87 -4.94
N ASP A 89 23.00 14.34 -3.73
CA ASP A 89 23.38 12.95 -3.38
C ASP A 89 22.36 11.88 -3.79
N VAL A 90 21.15 12.30 -4.15
CA VAL A 90 20.08 11.42 -4.61
C VAL A 90 19.69 11.85 -6.01
N PRO A 91 19.84 10.98 -7.02
CA PRO A 91 19.51 11.35 -8.39
C PRO A 91 18.02 11.66 -8.53
N GLU A 92 17.71 12.68 -9.33
CA GLU A 92 16.35 12.86 -9.84
C GLU A 92 16.00 11.67 -10.74
N GLY A 93 14.71 11.33 -10.82
CA GLY A 93 14.30 10.22 -11.67
C GLY A 93 12.97 9.62 -11.29
N GLU A 94 12.65 8.53 -11.96
CA GLU A 94 11.43 7.77 -11.77
C GLU A 94 11.81 6.29 -11.67
N ARG A 95 11.19 5.59 -10.72
CA ARG A 95 11.36 4.16 -10.56
C ARG A 95 10.04 3.53 -10.16
N ARG A 96 9.70 2.42 -10.83
CA ARG A 96 8.63 1.53 -10.40
C ARG A 96 9.17 0.61 -9.33
N ILE A 97 8.48 0.55 -8.20
CA ILE A 97 8.74 -0.43 -7.14
C ILE A 97 7.69 -1.51 -7.29
N ALA A 98 8.12 -2.77 -7.33
CA ALA A 98 7.26 -3.92 -7.46
C ALA A 98 7.76 -5.08 -6.61
N GLY A 99 6.85 -5.97 -6.19
CA GLY A 99 7.19 -7.16 -5.43
C GLY A 99 5.96 -7.78 -4.82
N VAL A 100 6.19 -8.57 -3.78
CA VAL A 100 5.15 -9.17 -2.94
C VAL A 100 5.45 -8.84 -1.49
N MET A 101 4.41 -8.70 -0.68
CA MET A 101 4.56 -8.53 0.76
C MET A 101 3.71 -9.57 1.51
N PRO A 102 4.22 -10.11 2.63
CA PRO A 102 3.41 -10.95 3.48
C PRO A 102 2.25 -10.15 4.07
N HIS A 103 1.10 -10.79 4.17
CA HIS A 103 -0.12 -10.27 4.78
C HIS A 103 -0.77 -11.40 5.55
N TYR A 104 -1.04 -11.20 6.83
CA TYR A 104 -1.44 -12.22 7.80
C TYR A 104 -0.47 -13.38 7.95
N GLY A 105 0.79 -13.22 7.52
CA GLY A 105 1.80 -14.29 7.44
C GLY A 105 1.37 -15.55 6.68
N LEU A 106 0.23 -15.51 6.02
CA LEU A 106 -0.42 -16.62 5.32
C LEU A 106 -0.71 -16.27 3.86
N PHE A 107 -0.86 -14.97 3.56
CA PHE A 107 -1.08 -14.48 2.21
C PHE A 107 0.09 -13.63 1.74
N PHE A 108 0.28 -13.57 0.42
CA PHE A 108 1.27 -12.71 -0.22
C PHE A 108 0.55 -11.86 -1.25
N GLY A 109 0.46 -10.57 -0.96
CA GLY A 109 -0.20 -9.61 -1.84
C GLY A 109 0.80 -8.89 -2.76
N PRO A 110 0.39 -8.49 -3.98
CA PRO A 110 1.22 -7.72 -4.88
C PRO A 110 1.44 -6.29 -4.35
N MET A 111 2.71 -5.91 -4.25
CA MET A 111 3.14 -4.53 -4.06
C MET A 111 3.52 -3.95 -5.42
N SER A 112 2.93 -2.82 -5.82
CA SER A 112 3.37 -2.07 -7.00
C SER A 112 3.05 -0.59 -6.80
N TYR A 113 4.00 0.28 -7.11
CA TYR A 113 3.80 1.72 -7.10
C TYR A 113 4.94 2.41 -7.85
N LEU A 114 4.79 3.72 -8.04
CA LEU A 114 5.82 4.53 -8.66
C LEU A 114 6.37 5.53 -7.67
N VAL A 115 7.70 5.65 -7.64
CA VAL A 115 8.41 6.68 -6.91
C VAL A 115 9.10 7.60 -7.91
N ARG A 116 8.87 8.89 -7.78
CA ARG A 116 9.57 9.93 -8.53
C ARG A 116 10.31 10.82 -7.56
N ARG A 117 11.47 11.30 -7.98
CA ARG A 117 12.15 12.41 -7.35
C ARG A 117 12.25 13.54 -8.37
N ARG A 118 11.75 14.72 -8.01
CA ARG A 118 11.80 15.93 -8.84
C ARG A 118 12.00 17.17 -7.97
N GLY A 119 12.99 17.99 -8.31
CA GLY A 119 13.22 19.27 -7.62
C GLY A 119 13.54 19.11 -6.13
N GLY A 120 14.16 17.98 -5.75
CA GLY A 120 14.42 17.67 -4.35
C GLY A 120 13.27 17.07 -3.55
N ALA A 121 12.09 16.91 -4.13
CA ALA A 121 10.91 16.33 -3.48
C ALA A 121 10.57 14.95 -4.05
N TRP A 122 9.95 14.12 -3.21
CA TRP A 122 9.44 12.81 -3.59
C TRP A 122 7.98 12.90 -4.01
N GLU A 123 7.62 12.14 -5.04
CA GLU A 123 6.24 11.84 -5.38
C GLU A 123 6.05 10.32 -5.39
N VAL A 124 5.08 9.83 -4.62
CA VAL A 124 4.72 8.41 -4.55
C VAL A 124 3.34 8.23 -5.15
N GLY A 125 3.26 7.48 -6.23
CA GLY A 125 2.07 7.33 -7.03
C GLY A 125 1.51 5.91 -7.03
N VAL A 126 0.21 5.77 -6.77
CA VAL A 126 -0.52 4.49 -6.81
C VAL A 126 -1.79 4.65 -7.65
N ARG A 127 -2.01 3.75 -8.60
CA ARG A 127 -3.23 3.71 -9.43
C ARG A 127 -3.92 2.36 -9.25
N ILE A 128 -5.13 2.39 -8.73
CA ILE A 128 -5.92 1.21 -8.45
C ILE A 128 -7.10 1.18 -9.42
N ALA A 129 -7.09 0.21 -10.33
CA ALA A 129 -8.21 -0.07 -11.21
C ALA A 129 -9.23 -0.92 -10.45
N VAL A 130 -10.46 -0.45 -10.42
CA VAL A 130 -11.56 -1.07 -9.68
C VAL A 130 -12.60 -1.59 -10.65
N ASP A 131 -12.83 -2.90 -10.61
CA ASP A 131 -13.92 -3.52 -11.37
C ASP A 131 -15.24 -3.33 -10.59
N PRO A 132 -16.30 -2.77 -11.21
CA PRO A 132 -17.58 -2.57 -10.53
C PRO A 132 -18.21 -3.93 -10.15
N PRO A 133 -19.06 -3.98 -9.10
CA PRO A 133 -19.77 -5.21 -8.75
C PRO A 133 -20.69 -5.64 -9.90
N GLU A 134 -20.84 -6.95 -10.10
CA GLU A 134 -21.77 -7.49 -11.08
C GLU A 134 -23.23 -7.20 -10.69
N GLY A 135 -24.00 -6.66 -11.64
CA GLY A 135 -25.44 -6.45 -11.50
C GLY A 135 -25.88 -5.13 -10.84
N ALA A 136 -27.18 -4.88 -10.89
CA ALA A 136 -27.81 -3.67 -10.35
C ALA A 136 -28.07 -3.81 -8.84
N GLY A 137 -27.01 -3.67 -8.04
CA GLY A 137 -27.05 -3.82 -6.59
C GLY A 137 -27.16 -2.51 -5.79
N TRP A 138 -26.95 -2.66 -4.48
CA TRP A 138 -26.72 -1.56 -3.55
C TRP A 138 -25.25 -1.57 -3.12
N LEU A 139 -24.67 -0.40 -2.92
CA LEU A 139 -23.41 -0.21 -2.21
C LEU A 139 -23.73 0.12 -0.76
N GLU A 140 -23.10 -0.59 0.16
CA GLU A 140 -22.91 -0.16 1.54
C GLU A 140 -21.75 0.84 1.57
N LEU A 141 -21.94 1.95 2.28
CA LEU A 141 -21.01 3.07 2.38
C LEU A 141 -20.54 3.22 3.84
N PRO A 142 -19.41 3.90 4.10
CA PRO A 142 -18.94 4.09 5.47
C PRO A 142 -19.66 5.20 6.23
N ASP A 143 -20.30 6.14 5.50
CA ASP A 143 -20.88 7.37 6.03
C ASP A 143 -21.74 8.12 4.97
N CYS A 144 -22.09 9.38 5.29
CA CYS A 144 -22.89 10.28 4.45
C CYS A 144 -22.11 11.22 3.52
N GLY A 145 -20.80 11.07 3.39
CA GLY A 145 -19.94 11.99 2.63
C GLY A 145 -20.27 12.08 1.14
N LEU A 146 -20.98 11.10 0.58
CA LEU A 146 -21.45 11.11 -0.82
C LEU A 146 -22.84 11.73 -1.01
N SER A 147 -23.56 12.10 0.05
CA SER A 147 -24.93 12.61 -0.02
C SER A 147 -25.08 13.82 -0.96
N ALA A 148 -24.18 14.80 -0.86
CA ALA A 148 -24.21 15.98 -1.72
C ALA A 148 -23.95 15.66 -3.21
N ARG A 149 -23.12 14.64 -3.49
CA ARG A 149 -22.75 14.24 -4.86
C ARG A 149 -23.82 13.34 -5.51
N LEU A 150 -24.53 12.54 -4.73
CA LEU A 150 -25.48 11.53 -5.23
C LEU A 150 -26.96 11.87 -4.97
N GLY A 151 -27.24 12.97 -4.25
CA GLY A 151 -28.59 13.45 -3.98
C GLY A 151 -29.45 12.44 -3.20
N GLY A 152 -30.75 12.36 -3.53
CA GLY A 152 -31.73 11.49 -2.86
C GLY A 152 -31.56 9.98 -3.11
N ALA A 153 -30.51 9.55 -3.81
CA ALA A 153 -30.23 8.14 -4.09
C ALA A 153 -29.46 7.43 -2.95
N ILE A 154 -29.34 8.06 -1.78
CA ILE A 154 -28.65 7.53 -0.60
C ILE A 154 -29.63 7.38 0.56
N ALA A 155 -29.61 6.23 1.24
CA ALA A 155 -30.10 6.12 2.62
C ALA A 155 -28.93 6.43 3.56
N CYS A 156 -29.10 7.44 4.42
CA CYS A 156 -28.04 7.88 5.33
C CYS A 156 -28.54 8.17 6.74
N ARG A 157 -28.23 7.29 7.69
CA ARG A 157 -28.59 7.47 9.10
C ARG A 157 -27.64 6.74 10.04
N GLY A 158 -27.46 7.29 11.24
CA GLY A 158 -26.61 6.71 12.28
C GLY A 158 -25.23 7.39 12.36
N THR A 159 -24.30 6.72 13.04
CA THR A 159 -22.94 7.22 13.27
C THR A 159 -21.99 6.68 12.21
N PRO A 160 -21.24 7.53 11.48
CA PRO A 160 -20.20 7.11 10.54
C PRO A 160 -19.27 6.03 11.13
N TYR A 161 -18.83 5.06 10.32
CA TYR A 161 -18.06 3.93 10.82
C TYR A 161 -16.75 4.37 11.51
N ALA A 162 -16.06 5.36 10.96
CA ALA A 162 -14.83 5.93 11.53
C ALA A 162 -15.05 6.60 12.90
N ARG A 163 -16.29 6.96 13.24
CA ARG A 163 -16.68 7.63 14.49
C ARG A 163 -17.45 6.73 15.45
N SER A 164 -17.58 5.45 15.12
CA SER A 164 -18.34 4.48 15.93
C SER A 164 -17.65 4.13 17.26
N GLY A 165 -16.35 4.41 17.39
CA GLY A 165 -15.53 3.96 18.52
C GLY A 165 -15.17 2.46 18.47
N SER A 166 -15.67 1.73 17.45
CA SER A 166 -15.33 0.33 17.22
C SER A 166 -14.04 0.19 16.40
N THR A 167 -13.38 -0.95 16.55
CA THR A 167 -12.29 -1.37 15.64
C THR A 167 -12.83 -2.22 14.49
N ASP A 168 -14.13 -2.46 14.40
CA ASP A 168 -14.72 -3.25 13.32
C ASP A 168 -14.81 -2.47 12.02
N ALA A 169 -14.62 -3.18 10.91
CA ALA A 169 -14.84 -2.63 9.57
C ALA A 169 -16.33 -2.38 9.28
N CYS A 170 -17.21 -3.06 10.03
CA CYS A 170 -18.68 -3.01 9.93
C CYS A 170 -19.30 -2.87 11.32
N PRO A 171 -19.22 -1.71 11.97
CA PRO A 171 -19.67 -1.58 13.35
C PRO A 171 -21.20 -1.65 13.52
N GLY A 172 -21.97 -1.73 12.43
CA GLY A 172 -23.44 -1.70 12.48
C GLY A 172 -24.00 -0.40 13.06
N SER A 173 -23.18 0.67 13.10
CA SER A 173 -23.51 1.94 13.76
C SER A 173 -24.46 2.83 12.95
N GLY A 174 -24.90 2.38 11.78
CA GLY A 174 -25.78 3.13 10.90
C GLY A 174 -26.15 2.35 9.65
N VAL A 175 -26.99 3.00 8.83
CA VAL A 175 -27.37 2.52 7.50
C VAL A 175 -26.96 3.60 6.51
N PHE A 176 -25.94 3.27 5.72
CA PHE A 176 -25.37 4.12 4.70
C PHE A 176 -25.36 3.32 3.40
N THR A 177 -26.32 3.56 2.51
CA THR A 177 -26.41 2.79 1.26
C THR A 177 -26.73 3.67 0.08
N ALA A 178 -26.21 3.31 -1.09
CA ALA A 178 -26.50 3.94 -2.37
C ALA A 178 -26.81 2.87 -3.44
N ARG A 179 -27.55 3.23 -4.49
CA ARG A 179 -27.61 2.36 -5.68
C ARG A 179 -26.23 2.24 -6.33
N ALA A 180 -25.84 1.03 -6.72
CA ALA A 180 -24.56 0.75 -7.40
C ALA A 180 -24.59 1.18 -8.89
N THR A 181 -24.83 2.46 -9.13
CA THR A 181 -24.77 3.04 -10.48
C THR A 181 -23.32 3.40 -10.85
N PRO A 182 -22.96 3.47 -12.15
CA PRO A 182 -21.65 3.95 -12.56
C PRO A 182 -21.29 5.33 -12.00
N ALA A 183 -22.28 6.23 -11.87
CA ALA A 183 -22.08 7.54 -11.26
C ALA A 183 -21.78 7.47 -9.76
N ALA A 184 -22.47 6.58 -9.03
CA ALA A 184 -22.22 6.37 -7.60
C ALA A 184 -20.83 5.78 -7.35
N ILE A 185 -20.43 4.80 -8.15
CA ILE A 185 -19.10 4.18 -8.05
C ILE A 185 -18.02 5.21 -8.38
N ARG A 186 -18.15 5.97 -9.48
CA ARG A 186 -17.20 7.06 -9.77
C ARG A 186 -17.08 8.07 -8.63
N ALA A 187 -18.20 8.48 -8.04
CA ALA A 187 -18.18 9.43 -6.94
C ALA A 187 -17.49 8.86 -5.69
N LEU A 188 -17.69 7.57 -5.41
CA LEU A 188 -16.98 6.84 -4.34
C LEU A 188 -15.48 6.79 -4.62
N LEU A 189 -15.06 6.35 -5.80
CA LEU A 189 -13.65 6.23 -6.18
C LEU A 189 -12.94 7.59 -6.21
N ALA A 190 -13.61 8.64 -6.68
CA ALA A 190 -13.07 10.01 -6.62
C ALA A 190 -12.84 10.45 -5.16
N ARG A 191 -13.81 10.20 -4.28
CA ARG A 191 -13.66 10.51 -2.85
C ARG A 191 -12.53 9.71 -2.21
N TRP A 192 -12.42 8.43 -2.55
CA TRP A 192 -11.33 7.55 -2.12
C TRP A 192 -9.96 8.10 -2.51
N SER A 193 -9.84 8.55 -3.76
CA SER A 193 -8.63 9.21 -4.28
C SER A 193 -8.29 10.46 -3.46
N ASP A 194 -9.24 11.39 -3.34
CA ASP A 194 -9.05 12.66 -2.63
C ASP A 194 -8.67 12.46 -1.15
N GLU A 195 -9.41 11.62 -0.42
CA GLU A 195 -9.34 11.56 1.04
C GLU A 195 -8.27 10.58 1.56
N ALA A 196 -8.07 9.43 0.91
CA ALA A 196 -6.96 8.53 1.29
C ALA A 196 -5.61 9.20 1.00
N GLU A 197 -5.47 9.87 -0.15
CA GLU A 197 -4.31 10.70 -0.45
C GLU A 197 -4.16 11.81 0.59
N GLY A 198 -5.26 12.49 0.91
CA GLY A 198 -5.31 13.57 1.90
C GLY A 198 -4.68 13.17 3.23
N TYR A 199 -4.98 11.98 3.73
CA TYR A 199 -4.39 11.46 4.96
C TYR A 199 -2.86 11.28 4.87
N TRP A 200 -2.38 10.62 3.82
CA TRP A 200 -0.95 10.39 3.60
C TRP A 200 -0.16 11.70 3.46
N ASN A 201 -0.71 12.63 2.68
CA ASN A 201 -0.12 13.95 2.47
C ASN A 201 -0.18 14.83 3.73
N ARG A 202 -1.26 14.76 4.52
CA ARG A 202 -1.36 15.45 5.81
C ARG A 202 -0.29 14.96 6.77
N ASP A 203 -0.13 13.66 6.89
CA ASP A 203 0.80 13.05 7.86
C ASP A 203 2.26 13.31 7.46
N ALA A 204 2.62 13.17 6.17
CA ALA A 204 3.94 13.54 5.67
C ALA A 204 4.30 15.02 5.96
N ARG A 205 3.35 15.94 5.73
CA ARG A 205 3.52 17.36 6.05
C ARG A 205 3.68 17.61 7.55
N ALA A 206 2.93 16.90 8.40
CA ALA A 206 3.00 17.05 9.84
C ALA A 206 4.40 16.74 10.40
N PHE A 207 5.16 15.87 9.73
CA PHE A 207 6.55 15.53 10.06
C PHE A 207 7.59 16.29 9.22
N GLY A 208 7.18 17.26 8.39
CA GLY A 208 8.10 18.04 7.55
C GLY A 208 8.82 17.21 6.47
N LEU A 209 8.25 16.06 6.07
CA LEU A 209 8.87 15.19 5.07
C LEU A 209 8.59 15.74 3.66
N PRO A 210 9.61 15.81 2.77
CA PRO A 210 9.46 16.34 1.41
C PRO A 210 8.85 15.28 0.47
N VAL A 211 7.66 14.79 0.82
CA VAL A 211 6.97 13.70 0.12
C VAL A 211 5.55 14.10 -0.19
N ARG A 212 5.14 13.88 -1.44
CA ARG A 212 3.77 14.01 -1.91
C ARG A 212 3.27 12.64 -2.39
N TYR A 213 2.05 12.32 -2.04
CA TYR A 213 1.32 11.16 -2.50
C TYR A 213 0.34 11.56 -3.60
N ASP A 214 0.14 10.65 -4.54
CA ASP A 214 -0.71 10.79 -5.72
C ASP A 214 -1.46 9.47 -5.94
N PHE A 215 -2.64 9.37 -5.32
CA PHE A 215 -3.46 8.17 -5.35
C PHE A 215 -4.67 8.36 -6.25
N ASP A 216 -4.90 7.39 -7.12
CA ASP A 216 -6.01 7.42 -8.06
C ASP A 216 -6.73 6.08 -8.07
N PHE A 217 -8.01 6.10 -7.71
CA PHE A 217 -8.92 4.97 -7.83
C PHE A 217 -9.82 5.24 -9.03
N VAL A 218 -9.77 4.34 -10.01
CA VAL A 218 -10.44 4.53 -11.30
C VAL A 218 -11.22 3.29 -11.66
N LEU A 219 -12.32 3.45 -12.41
CA LEU A 219 -13.00 2.30 -13.01
C LEU A 219 -12.04 1.58 -13.96
N ALA A 220 -12.02 0.25 -13.93
CA ALA A 220 -11.11 -0.54 -14.76
C ALA A 220 -11.27 -0.29 -16.26
N ASP A 221 -12.50 -0.11 -16.75
CA ASP A 221 -12.76 0.26 -18.15
C ASP A 221 -12.22 1.66 -18.49
N GLU A 222 -12.32 2.61 -17.58
CA GLU A 222 -11.80 3.97 -17.78
C GLU A 222 -10.27 3.97 -17.78
N ALA A 223 -9.64 3.17 -16.91
CA ALA A 223 -8.21 2.96 -16.90
C ALA A 223 -7.71 2.38 -18.22
N ARG A 224 -8.40 1.35 -18.75
CA ARG A 224 -8.11 0.76 -20.06
C ARG A 224 -8.28 1.75 -21.20
N ALA A 225 -9.40 2.47 -21.24
CA ALA A 225 -9.70 3.44 -22.29
C ALA A 225 -8.68 4.59 -22.34
N ARG A 226 -8.15 5.00 -21.18
CA ARG A 226 -7.13 6.05 -21.04
C ARG A 226 -5.70 5.52 -21.08
N ALA A 227 -5.49 4.22 -21.25
CA ALA A 227 -4.19 3.55 -21.18
C ALA A 227 -3.36 3.95 -19.94
N LEU A 228 -4.01 4.02 -18.77
CA LEU A 228 -3.35 4.36 -17.51
C LEU A 228 -2.42 3.23 -17.05
N ARG A 229 -1.32 3.60 -16.38
CA ARG A 229 -0.58 2.64 -15.55
C ARG A 229 -1.50 2.19 -14.42
N VAL A 230 -1.66 0.88 -14.28
CA VAL A 230 -2.37 0.25 -13.16
C VAL A 230 -1.35 -0.47 -12.28
N ASP A 231 -1.35 -0.12 -11.00
CA ASP A 231 -0.50 -0.74 -10.00
C ASP A 231 -1.20 -1.92 -9.31
N LEU A 232 -2.53 -1.85 -9.19
CA LEU A 232 -3.37 -2.92 -8.67
C LEU A 232 -4.71 -2.93 -9.42
N ALA A 233 -5.19 -4.10 -9.81
CA ALA A 233 -6.54 -4.30 -10.36
C ALA A 233 -7.33 -5.22 -9.44
N VAL A 234 -8.48 -4.76 -8.96
CA VAL A 234 -9.25 -5.46 -7.93
C VAL A 234 -10.76 -5.22 -8.09
N PRO A 235 -11.62 -6.19 -7.72
CA PRO A 235 -13.05 -5.98 -7.71
C PRO A 235 -13.50 -5.08 -6.55
N LEU A 236 -14.58 -4.33 -6.79
CA LEU A 236 -15.34 -3.64 -5.75
C LEU A 236 -16.37 -4.59 -5.15
N SER A 237 -16.15 -4.98 -3.90
CA SER A 237 -17.19 -5.60 -3.08
C SER A 237 -18.20 -4.54 -2.65
N PRO A 238 -19.51 -4.76 -2.87
CA PRO A 238 -20.54 -3.77 -2.57
C PRO A 238 -20.82 -3.61 -1.07
N THR A 239 -20.35 -4.51 -0.22
CA THR A 239 -20.64 -4.49 1.23
C THR A 239 -19.52 -3.84 2.03
N CYS A 240 -19.77 -3.54 3.30
CA CYS A 240 -18.71 -3.41 4.29
C CYS A 240 -18.13 -4.81 4.58
N GLY A 241 -16.95 -4.90 5.18
CA GLY A 241 -16.40 -6.18 5.64
C GLY A 241 -14.88 -6.17 5.72
N ARG A 242 -14.29 -7.36 5.85
CA ARG A 242 -12.85 -7.54 5.67
C ARG A 242 -12.57 -8.41 4.46
N THR A 243 -11.57 -8.01 3.70
CA THR A 243 -10.97 -8.75 2.59
C THR A 243 -9.54 -8.26 2.51
N PRO A 244 -8.57 -9.14 2.19
CA PRO A 244 -7.25 -8.67 1.79
C PRO A 244 -7.37 -7.65 0.65
N TYR A 245 -6.58 -6.58 0.68
CA TYR A 245 -6.62 -5.49 -0.32
C TYR A 245 -6.56 -5.99 -1.77
N PHE A 246 -5.83 -7.08 -2.01
CA PHE A 246 -5.60 -7.67 -3.33
C PHE A 246 -6.71 -8.63 -3.76
N SER A 247 -7.63 -9.00 -2.86
CA SER A 247 -8.78 -9.84 -3.19
C SER A 247 -9.98 -8.99 -3.60
N ALA A 248 -10.28 -7.93 -2.85
CA ALA A 248 -11.34 -6.98 -3.17
C ALA A 248 -11.21 -5.74 -2.28
N MET A 249 -11.49 -4.57 -2.86
CA MET A 249 -11.76 -3.37 -2.09
C MET A 249 -13.24 -3.26 -1.77
N ARG A 250 -13.59 -2.75 -0.59
CA ARG A 250 -14.98 -2.74 -0.13
C ARG A 250 -15.56 -1.34 -0.09
N ALA A 251 -16.74 -1.17 -0.69
CA ALA A 251 -17.43 0.11 -0.73
C ALA A 251 -17.69 0.70 0.67
N GLY A 252 -17.93 -0.17 1.66
CA GLY A 252 -18.22 0.22 3.04
C GLY A 252 -16.99 0.49 3.90
N TRP A 253 -15.76 0.46 3.35
CA TRP A 253 -14.57 0.81 4.12
C TRP A 253 -14.55 2.29 4.46
N SER A 254 -14.28 2.58 5.74
CA SER A 254 -14.00 3.94 6.16
C SER A 254 -12.69 4.43 5.55
N LEU A 255 -12.52 5.74 5.45
CA LEU A 255 -11.33 6.31 4.83
C LEU A 255 -10.02 5.96 5.57
N PRO A 256 -9.99 5.86 6.92
CA PRO A 256 -8.81 5.33 7.60
C PRO A 256 -8.44 3.91 7.16
N VAL A 257 -9.44 3.03 6.95
CA VAL A 257 -9.21 1.67 6.42
C VAL A 257 -8.65 1.76 5.02
N LEU A 258 -9.29 2.53 4.14
CA LEU A 258 -8.81 2.65 2.78
C LEU A 258 -7.36 3.14 2.71
N ALA A 259 -7.00 4.14 3.51
CA ALA A 259 -5.63 4.64 3.59
C ALA A 259 -4.63 3.60 4.14
N HIS A 260 -5.09 2.73 5.05
CA HIS A 260 -4.33 1.57 5.55
C HIS A 260 -4.11 0.52 4.45
N GLU A 261 -5.16 0.16 3.70
CA GLU A 261 -5.08 -0.83 2.61
C GLU A 261 -4.18 -0.34 1.46
N VAL A 262 -4.18 0.96 1.17
CA VAL A 262 -3.20 1.58 0.25
C VAL A 262 -1.77 1.43 0.79
N GLY A 263 -1.59 1.46 2.11
CA GLY A 263 -0.32 1.12 2.75
C GLY A 263 0.19 -0.27 2.37
N HIS A 264 -0.69 -1.27 2.29
CA HIS A 264 -0.30 -2.60 1.81
C HIS A 264 0.08 -2.63 0.33
N VAL A 265 -0.59 -1.85 -0.52
CA VAL A 265 -0.18 -1.68 -1.94
C VAL A 265 1.22 -1.08 -2.05
N LEU A 266 1.57 -0.20 -1.11
CA LEU A 266 2.90 0.39 -0.94
C LEU A 266 3.89 -0.54 -0.20
N GLY A 267 3.44 -1.73 0.17
CA GLY A 267 4.22 -2.76 0.84
C GLY A 267 4.53 -2.47 2.30
N LEU A 268 3.62 -1.82 3.00
CA LEU A 268 3.67 -1.72 4.45
C LEU A 268 2.98 -2.94 5.07
N LEU A 269 3.58 -3.45 6.15
CA LEU A 269 3.02 -4.55 6.91
C LEU A 269 2.01 -4.03 7.92
N ASP A 270 1.15 -4.95 8.34
CA ASP A 270 0.33 -4.78 9.53
C ASP A 270 1.20 -4.81 10.79
N GLU A 271 1.20 -3.72 11.56
CA GLU A 271 2.06 -3.61 12.74
C GLU A 271 1.63 -4.54 13.87
N TYR A 272 0.34 -4.86 13.95
CA TYR A 272 -0.11 -5.89 14.89
C TYR A 272 0.39 -7.28 14.50
N GLU A 273 0.63 -7.57 13.23
CA GLU A 273 1.22 -8.86 12.83
C GLU A 273 2.69 -8.94 13.25
N ALA A 274 3.42 -7.83 13.12
CA ALA A 274 4.80 -7.73 13.57
C ALA A 274 4.94 -8.06 15.06
N LEU A 275 3.95 -7.68 15.88
CA LEU A 275 4.05 -7.74 17.34
C LEU A 275 3.26 -8.87 17.99
N SER A 276 2.16 -9.33 17.39
CA SER A 276 1.30 -10.37 17.99
C SER A 276 1.66 -11.79 17.56
N GLY A 277 2.31 -11.97 16.40
CA GLY A 277 2.46 -13.27 15.76
C GLY A 277 1.10 -13.86 15.38
N ILE A 278 0.86 -14.20 14.11
CA ILE A 278 -0.46 -14.69 13.69
C ILE A 278 -0.81 -16.00 14.43
N VAL A 279 -1.75 -15.93 15.37
CA VAL A 279 -2.35 -17.10 16.04
C VAL A 279 -3.71 -17.42 15.41
N ARG A 280 -4.01 -18.72 15.30
CA ARG A 280 -5.07 -19.36 14.48
C ARG A 280 -6.52 -18.81 14.58
N CYS A 281 -6.86 -17.92 15.51
CA CYS A 281 -8.24 -17.47 15.76
C CYS A 281 -8.41 -15.95 16.02
N TYR A 282 -7.59 -15.10 15.41
CA TYR A 282 -7.84 -13.67 15.13
C TYR A 282 -8.42 -12.76 16.27
N PRO A 283 -7.82 -12.66 17.47
CA PRO A 283 -8.05 -11.50 18.32
C PRO A 283 -7.09 -10.35 17.92
N LYS A 284 -7.65 -9.17 17.62
CA LYS A 284 -6.89 -7.92 17.49
C LYS A 284 -6.37 -7.51 18.85
N THR A 285 -5.25 -8.06 19.28
CA THR A 285 -4.66 -7.64 20.56
C THR A 285 -4.09 -6.24 20.37
N PRO A 286 -4.62 -5.21 21.05
CA PRO A 286 -4.03 -3.89 21.00
C PRO A 286 -2.59 -3.98 21.55
N PHE A 287 -1.64 -3.43 20.81
CA PHE A 287 -0.25 -3.27 21.23
C PHE A 287 0.01 -1.79 21.59
N PRO A 288 0.99 -1.49 22.47
CA PRO A 288 1.35 -0.10 22.77
C PRO A 288 1.72 0.68 21.51
N GLY A 289 0.97 1.73 21.16
CA GLY A 289 1.19 2.53 19.95
C GLY A 289 0.23 2.23 18.80
N ALA A 290 -0.59 1.18 18.89
CA ALA A 290 -1.65 0.93 17.91
C ALA A 290 -2.63 2.12 17.81
N GLU A 291 -2.83 2.84 18.90
CA GLU A 291 -3.71 4.01 18.98
C GLU A 291 -3.18 5.24 18.25
N ILE A 292 -1.89 5.29 17.93
CA ILE A 292 -1.27 6.41 17.20
C ILE A 292 -0.96 6.07 15.74
N SER A 293 -0.80 4.79 15.41
CA SER A 293 -0.40 4.36 14.07
C SER A 293 -1.57 3.83 13.25
N ARG A 294 -1.68 4.33 12.02
CA ARG A 294 -2.67 3.83 11.06
C ARG A 294 -2.38 2.40 10.61
N MET A 295 -1.13 1.96 10.62
CA MET A 295 -0.76 0.57 10.32
C MET A 295 -0.96 -0.37 11.52
N GLY A 296 -1.27 0.17 12.71
CA GLY A 296 -1.70 -0.58 13.89
C GLY A 296 -3.19 -0.97 13.87
N LEU A 297 -3.87 -0.81 12.74
CA LEU A 297 -5.28 -1.16 12.52
C LEU A 297 -6.28 -0.39 13.40
N SER A 298 -5.86 0.77 13.91
CA SER A 298 -6.77 1.72 14.54
C SER A 298 -7.58 2.41 13.43
N MET A 299 -8.84 1.97 13.29
CA MET A 299 -9.82 2.41 12.29
C MET A 299 -10.26 3.87 12.45
N LYS A 300 -9.46 4.69 13.13
CA LYS A 300 -9.79 6.02 13.62
C LYS A 300 -9.13 7.10 12.77
N GLU A 301 -9.76 8.27 12.68
CA GLU A 301 -9.30 9.37 11.81
C GLU A 301 -8.03 10.07 12.35
N GLU A 302 -7.84 10.02 13.67
CA GLU A 302 -6.74 10.68 14.39
C GLU A 302 -5.40 9.95 14.26
N THR A 303 -5.42 8.70 13.82
CA THR A 303 -4.22 7.87 13.70
C THR A 303 -3.39 8.36 12.53
N ARG A 304 -2.08 8.13 12.58
CA ARG A 304 -1.13 8.76 11.66
C ARG A 304 -0.26 7.73 10.97
N LEU A 305 0.22 8.11 9.80
CA LEU A 305 1.42 7.50 9.22
C LEU A 305 2.64 8.22 9.79
N LEU A 306 3.38 7.50 10.62
CA LEU A 306 4.65 7.94 11.22
C LEU A 306 5.82 7.91 10.20
N PRO A 307 6.93 8.64 10.45
CA PRO A 307 8.13 8.66 9.60
C PRO A 307 8.63 7.28 9.15
N ILE A 308 8.54 6.26 10.00
CA ILE A 308 8.89 4.87 9.67
C ILE A 308 8.18 4.35 8.41
N HIS A 309 6.90 4.67 8.23
CA HIS A 309 6.10 4.23 7.08
C HIS A 309 6.63 4.86 5.78
N HIS A 310 6.85 6.17 5.81
CA HIS A 310 7.39 6.90 4.67
C HIS A 310 8.79 6.42 4.30
N TYR A 311 9.60 6.08 5.32
CA TYR A 311 10.94 5.53 5.14
C TYR A 311 10.89 4.16 4.46
N LEU A 312 10.05 3.24 4.92
CA LEU A 312 9.90 1.90 4.34
C LEU A 312 9.44 1.96 2.87
N VAL A 313 8.59 2.93 2.51
CA VAL A 313 8.20 3.16 1.12
C VAL A 313 9.37 3.69 0.28
N LEU A 314 10.03 4.77 0.72
CA LEU A 314 11.02 5.46 -0.09
C LEU A 314 12.39 4.78 -0.13
N ARG A 315 12.77 4.00 0.90
CA ARG A 315 14.05 3.30 0.93
C ARG A 315 14.22 2.35 -0.27
N ARG A 316 13.12 1.79 -0.78
CA ARG A 316 13.13 0.86 -1.91
C ARG A 316 13.60 1.51 -3.21
N PHE A 317 13.47 2.83 -3.34
CA PHE A 317 14.05 3.59 -4.46
C PHE A 317 15.58 3.43 -4.54
N PHE A 318 16.25 3.25 -3.40
CA PHE A 318 17.71 3.11 -3.30
C PHE A 318 18.17 1.66 -3.40
N CYS A 319 17.31 0.70 -3.05
CA CYS A 319 17.68 -0.71 -2.98
C CYS A 319 17.60 -1.37 -4.35
N ARG A 320 18.48 -2.34 -4.62
CA ARG A 320 18.34 -3.18 -5.82
C ARG A 320 17.01 -3.93 -5.79
N GLU A 321 16.43 -4.16 -6.98
CA GLU A 321 15.26 -5.03 -7.08
C GLU A 321 15.62 -6.43 -6.56
N PRO A 322 14.69 -7.10 -5.86
CA PRO A 322 14.94 -8.45 -5.38
C PRO A 322 15.13 -9.40 -6.57
N ALA A 323 16.03 -10.37 -6.42
CA ALA A 323 16.34 -11.34 -7.48
C ALA A 323 15.15 -12.25 -7.84
N SER A 324 14.17 -12.33 -6.96
CA SER A 324 12.90 -13.00 -7.19
C SER A 324 11.76 -12.22 -6.55
N ILE A 325 10.61 -12.22 -7.21
CA ILE A 325 9.32 -11.82 -6.64
C ILE A 325 8.63 -12.98 -5.92
N ASP A 326 9.24 -14.17 -5.92
CA ASP A 326 8.78 -15.32 -5.12
C ASP A 326 9.17 -15.10 -3.66
N PRO A 327 8.18 -14.95 -2.76
CA PRO A 327 8.45 -14.69 -1.34
C PRO A 327 9.12 -15.88 -0.63
N TYR A 328 9.15 -17.07 -1.25
CA TYR A 328 9.74 -18.28 -0.69
C TYR A 328 11.13 -18.62 -1.21
N ALA A 329 11.68 -17.85 -2.14
CA ALA A 329 12.97 -18.16 -2.78
C ALA A 329 14.15 -18.29 -1.80
N GLY A 330 14.05 -17.67 -0.61
CA GLY A 330 15.04 -17.76 0.46
C GLY A 330 14.71 -18.74 1.58
N ALA A 331 13.46 -19.25 1.66
CA ALA A 331 13.00 -20.13 2.74
C ALA A 331 13.24 -21.62 2.44
N ILE A 332 13.59 -21.97 1.19
CA ILE A 332 13.83 -23.36 0.73
C ILE A 332 15.35 -23.61 0.54
N ARG A 333 16.21 -23.01 1.36
CA ARG A 333 17.66 -23.29 1.35
C ARG A 333 18.11 -23.95 2.63
#